data_AF-A0A0C9X1U7-F1
#
_entry.id   AF-A0A0C9X1U7-F1
#
_cell.length_a   1.000
_cell.length_b   1.000
_cell.length_c   1.000
_cell.angle_alpha   90.00
_cell.angle_beta   90.00
_cell.angle_gamma   90.00
#
_symmetry.space_group_name_H-M   'P 1'
#
loop_
_entity.id
_entity.type
_entity.pdbx_description
1 polymer ?
#
loop_
_entity_poly.entity_id
_entity_poly.type
_entity_poly.pdbx_seq_one_letter_code
_entity_poly.pdbx_strand_id
1 'polypeptide(L)' 'MGEKRVVKFMPHYDGPYTVIDVDENHSTMTLHLPNSPNISPTFHTSDMMLFPSRRLNEPNPIMTDDGTEEYYIERILDA' A
#
# COMPACT_ATOMS: atom_id res chain seq x y z
N MET A 1 -39.21 -11.04 -13.95
CA MET A 1 -37.94 -11.63 -13.46
C MET A 1 -36.83 -11.04 -14.31
N GLY A 2 -36.00 -10.17 -13.73
CA GLY A 2 -34.85 -9.56 -14.38
C GLY A 2 -33.74 -9.48 -13.35
N GLU A 3 -32.63 -10.14 -13.65
CA GLU A 3 -31.59 -10.53 -12.72
C GLU A 3 -30.95 -9.31 -12.05
N LYS A 4 -30.96 -9.31 -10.71
CA LYS A 4 -30.21 -8.34 -9.89
C LYS A 4 -28.72 -8.60 -10.14
N ARG A 5 -28.13 -7.91 -11.12
CA ARG A 5 -26.68 -7.92 -11.33
C ARG A 5 -26.01 -7.23 -10.14
N VAL A 6 -25.76 -8.01 -9.10
CA VAL A 6 -24.85 -7.63 -8.02
C VAL A 6 -23.46 -7.80 -8.58
N VAL A 7 -22.83 -6.71 -9.03
CA VAL A 7 -21.38 -6.71 -9.21
C VAL A 7 -20.75 -6.87 -7.84
N LYS A 8 -20.18 -8.04 -7.61
CA LYS A 8 -19.43 -8.33 -6.39
C LYS A 8 -18.20 -7.42 -6.41
N PHE A 9 -18.10 -6.49 -5.45
CA PHE A 9 -16.86 -5.80 -5.11
C PHE A 9 -15.89 -6.85 -4.57
N MET A 10 -15.32 -7.66 -5.45
CA MET A 10 -14.16 -8.46 -5.11
C MET A 10 -12.96 -7.52 -5.20
N PRO A 11 -12.17 -7.35 -4.13
CA PRO A 11 -10.90 -6.65 -4.25
C PRO A 11 -10.08 -7.37 -5.31
N HIS A 12 -9.94 -6.76 -6.47
CA HIS A 12 -9.16 -7.29 -7.58
C HIS A 12 -7.71 -6.87 -7.38
N TYR A 13 -6.81 -7.84 -7.44
CA TYR A 13 -5.38 -7.55 -7.40
C TYR A 13 -4.95 -7.07 -8.79
N ASP A 14 -4.93 -5.76 -9.00
CA ASP A 14 -4.41 -5.13 -10.21
C ASP A 14 -2.87 -5.10 -10.23
N GLY A 15 -2.27 -6.30 -10.18
CA GLY A 15 -0.86 -6.54 -10.46
C GLY A 15 0.16 -5.74 -9.62
N PRO A 16 1.45 -5.87 -9.93
CA PRO A 16 2.44 -4.90 -9.49
C PRO A 16 2.16 -3.56 -10.20
N TYR A 17 1.91 -2.52 -9.40
CA TYR A 17 1.77 -1.15 -9.88
C TYR A 17 2.95 -0.30 -9.43
N THR A 18 3.25 0.74 -10.18
CA THR A 18 4.19 1.78 -9.79
C THR A 18 3.42 3.07 -9.57
N VAL A 19 3.63 3.73 -8.44
CA VAL A 19 3.07 5.07 -8.19
C VAL A 19 3.83 6.05 -9.10
N ILE A 20 3.09 6.74 -9.96
CA ILE A 20 3.66 7.73 -10.89
C ILE A 20 3.46 9.17 -10.41
N ASP A 21 2.42 9.41 -9.60
CA ASP A 21 2.12 10.72 -9.06
C ASP A 21 1.33 10.62 -7.74
N VAL A 22 1.50 11.62 -6.88
CA VAL A 22 0.82 11.73 -5.57
C VAL A 22 0.33 13.16 -5.40
N ASP A 23 -0.99 13.31 -5.28
CA ASP A 23 -1.64 14.58 -4.96
C ASP A 23 -2.12 14.54 -3.51
N GLU A 24 -1.31 15.08 -2.61
CA GLU A 24 -1.58 15.12 -1.18
C GLU A 24 -2.80 16.00 -0.84
N ASN A 25 -3.04 17.07 -1.61
CA ASN A 25 -4.12 18.01 -1.35
C ASN A 25 -5.50 17.36 -1.53
N HIS A 26 -5.61 16.44 -2.50
CA HIS A 26 -6.82 15.67 -2.75
C HIS A 26 -6.74 14.22 -2.28
N SER A 27 -5.64 13.85 -1.61
CA SER A 27 -5.41 12.49 -1.11
C SER A 27 -5.54 11.41 -2.21
N THR A 28 -5.08 11.72 -3.42
CA THR A 28 -5.14 10.82 -4.59
C THR A 28 -3.74 10.40 -5.05
N MET A 29 -3.65 9.22 -5.63
CA MET A 29 -2.44 8.67 -6.21
C MET A 29 -2.74 8.16 -7.62
N THR A 30 -1.82 8.40 -8.55
CA THR A 30 -1.91 7.85 -9.89
C THR A 30 -0.92 6.69 -10.05
N LEU A 31 -1.42 5.59 -10.59
CA LEU A 31 -0.71 4.32 -10.75
C LEU A 31 -0.48 4.00 -12.22
N HIS A 32 0.69 3.46 -12.52
CA HIS A 32 0.97 2.84 -13.81
C HIS A 32 0.51 1.38 -13.79
N LEU A 33 -0.53 1.08 -14.57
CA LEU A 33 -1.16 -0.23 -14.68
C LEU A 33 -1.06 -0.79 -16.12
N PRO A 34 0.11 -1.29 -16.54
CA PRO A 34 0.34 -1.69 -17.94
C PRO A 34 -0.54 -2.86 -18.41
N ASN A 35 -1.03 -3.68 -17.48
CA ASN A 35 -1.84 -4.86 -17.77
C ASN A 35 -3.35 -4.61 -17.62
N SER A 36 -3.77 -3.40 -17.20
CA SER A 36 -5.17 -3.08 -16.92
C SER A 36 -5.60 -1.77 -17.60
N PRO A 37 -5.61 -1.71 -18.96
CA PRO A 37 -5.87 -0.46 -19.70
C PRO A 37 -7.30 0.10 -19.54
N ASN A 38 -8.23 -0.70 -19.00
CA ASN A 38 -9.63 -0.30 -18.80
C ASN A 38 -9.93 0.20 -17.39
N ILE A 39 -8.90 0.41 -16.55
CA ILE A 39 -9.04 0.86 -15.17
C ILE A 39 -8.54 2.30 -15.07
N SER A 40 -9.26 3.14 -14.32
CA SER A 40 -8.79 4.49 -13.99
C SER A 40 -7.47 4.38 -13.24
N PRO A 41 -6.39 5.05 -13.67
CA PRO A 41 -5.10 4.96 -13.00
C PRO A 41 -5.07 5.75 -11.69
N THR A 42 -6.03 6.66 -11.45
CA THR A 42 -6.07 7.49 -10.25
C THR A 42 -7.00 6.88 -9.20
N PHE A 43 -6.48 6.74 -7.98
CA PHE A 43 -7.14 6.15 -6.82
C PHE A 43 -7.05 7.07 -5.61
N HIS A 44 -8.00 6.98 -4.69
CA HIS A 44 -7.88 7.65 -3.41
C HIS A 44 -6.97 6.85 -2.47
N THR A 45 -6.15 7.53 -1.69
CA THR A 45 -5.17 6.91 -0.77
C THR A 45 -5.80 5.99 0.26
N SER A 46 -7.03 6.27 0.71
CA SER A 46 -7.79 5.38 1.61
C SER A 46 -8.14 4.02 1.00
N ASP A 47 -8.29 3.97 -0.33
CA ASP A 47 -8.67 2.76 -1.06
C ASP A 47 -7.44 1.88 -1.35
N MET A 48 -6.26 2.47 -1.23
CA MET A 48 -4.98 1.79 -1.33
C MET A 48 -4.60 1.18 0.02
N MET A 49 -5.37 0.18 0.46
CA MET A 49 -4.95 -0.64 1.61
C MET A 49 -3.61 -1.29 1.28
N LEU A 50 -2.56 -0.95 2.03
CA LEU A 50 -1.30 -1.69 2.03
C LEU A 50 -1.65 -3.14 2.35
N PHE A 51 -1.39 -4.05 1.42
CA PHE A 51 -1.57 -5.48 1.67
C PHE A 51 -0.89 -5.83 3.00
N PRO A 52 -1.56 -6.53 3.93
CA PRO A 52 -0.94 -6.92 5.20
C PRO A 52 0.38 -7.67 4.99
N SER A 53 0.51 -8.41 3.88
CA SER A 53 1.70 -9.11 3.43
C SER A 53 2.84 -8.22 2.90
N ARG A 54 2.61 -6.90 2.73
CA ARG A 54 3.61 -5.89 2.36
C ARG A 54 4.11 -5.07 3.55
N ARG A 55 3.64 -5.35 4.78
CA ARG A 55 4.35 -4.89 5.97
C ARG A 55 5.66 -5.69 6.07
N LEU A 56 6.79 -5.00 6.04
CA LEU A 56 8.06 -5.62 6.40
C LEU A 56 7.92 -6.13 7.84
N ASN A 57 8.41 -7.34 8.13
CA ASN A 57 8.49 -7.79 9.51
C ASN A 57 9.35 -6.76 10.27
N GLU A 58 8.81 -6.21 11.34
CA GLU A 58 9.60 -5.37 12.24
C GLU A 58 10.76 -6.23 12.77
N PRO A 59 12.00 -5.74 12.76
CA PRO A 59 13.11 -6.48 13.33
C PRO A 59 12.84 -6.72 14.81
N ASN A 60 13.29 -7.86 15.34
CA ASN A 60 13.18 -8.09 16.78
C ASN A 60 14.06 -7.08 17.54
N PRO A 61 13.62 -6.56 18.70
CA PRO A 61 14.44 -5.70 19.53
C PRO A 61 15.68 -6.45 20.04
N ILE A 62 16.76 -5.72 20.27
CA ILE A 62 17.93 -6.18 21.02
C ILE A 62 17.75 -5.81 22.49
N MET A 63 18.11 -6.74 23.38
CA MET A 63 18.13 -6.48 24.82
C MET A 63 19.50 -5.92 25.21
N THR A 64 19.53 -4.76 25.85
CA THR A 64 20.75 -4.22 26.47
C THR A 64 21.04 -4.94 27.79
N ASP A 65 22.27 -4.79 28.29
CA ASP A 65 22.68 -5.34 29.60
C ASP A 65 21.86 -4.75 30.77
N ASP A 66 21.24 -3.58 30.56
CA ASP A 66 20.36 -2.89 31.51
C ASP A 66 18.89 -3.37 31.40
N GLY A 67 18.59 -4.29 30.48
CA GLY A 67 17.25 -4.86 30.27
C GLY A 67 16.30 -3.99 29.46
N THR A 68 16.80 -2.97 28.75
CA THR A 68 15.99 -2.15 27.84
C THR A 68 15.95 -2.73 26.43
N GLU A 69 14.79 -2.63 25.77
CA GLU A 69 14.61 -2.98 24.37
C GLU A 69 15.09 -1.83 23.47
N GLU A 70 16.06 -2.10 22.61
CA GLU A 70 16.58 -1.15 21.62
C GLU A 70 16.49 -1.71 20.19
N TYR A 71 16.52 -0.83 19.19
CA TYR A 71 16.51 -1.22 17.78
C TYR A 71 17.75 -0.66 17.08
N TYR A 72 18.40 -1.50 16.28
CA TYR A 72 19.51 -1.06 15.44
C TYR A 72 18.99 -0.33 14.20
N ILE A 73 19.39 0.93 14.03
CA ILE A 73 19.04 1.75 12.88
C ILE A 73 20.27 1.87 11.96
N GLU A 74 20.23 1.21 10.80
CA GLU A 74 21.35 1.25 9.83
C GLU A 74 21.55 2.64 9.21
N ARG A 75 20.46 3.33 8.86
CA ARG A 75 20.49 4.68 8.29
C ARG A 75 19.16 5.40 8.49
N ILE A 76 19.24 6.71 8.68
CA ILE A 76 18.09 7.61 8.62
C ILE A 76 18.10 8.24 7.23
N LEU A 77 16.97 8.24 6.54
CA LEU A 77 16.81 8.94 5.28
C LEU A 77 16.27 10.35 5.59
N ASP A 78 16.96 11.39 5.12
CA ASP A 78 16.46 12.76 5.20
C ASP A 78 15.20 12.92 4.34
N ALA A 79 14.28 13.77 4.78
CA ALA A 79 13.00 14.05 4.13
C ALA A 79 13.12 15.06 2.98
#